data_AF-A0A3P5XC97-F1
#
_entry.id   AF-A0A3P5XC97-F1
#
_cell.length_a   1.000
_cell.length_b   1.000
_cell.length_c   1.000
_cell.angle_alpha   90.00
_cell.angle_beta   90.00
_cell.angle_gamma   90.00
#
_symmetry.space_group_name_H-M   'P 1'
#
loop_
_entity.id
_entity.type
_entity.pdbx_description
1 polymer ?
#
loop_
_entity_poly.entity_id
_entity_poly.type
_entity_poly.pdbx_seq_one_letter_code
_entity_poly.pdbx_strand_id
1 'polypeptide(L)'
;MKKLLGVLFLAILLVGCNADDEQQKKGDEVNVEEDKGKQEEPALSMQLLKADEENGVTLEEEMYQQLAGLVEANPDIGVAEDFSVHAIDLVETATGEKVMLFLGINRLEKGIKDIKFDYTLGVETEGSVKYVFDRKEVELSESLAGVIQPNHAIPFTVPVTPEGQELLQLMTEENKVLKLENAKFDLEK
;
A
#
# COMPACT_ATOMS: atom_id res chain seq x y z
N MET A 1 -10.86 28.27 45.56
CA MET A 1 -9.71 28.39 46.47
C MET A 1 -8.50 27.84 45.72
N LYS A 2 -7.75 28.69 44.99
CA LYS A 2 -6.49 29.37 45.39
C LYS A 2 -5.35 28.42 45.85
N LYS A 3 -4.35 28.31 44.95
CA LYS A 3 -2.89 28.15 45.16
C LYS A 3 -2.39 26.72 45.49
N LEU A 4 -1.19 26.25 45.17
CA LEU A 4 0.14 26.82 44.85
C LEU A 4 0.90 25.75 44.00
N LEU A 5 1.40 26.06 42.80
CA LEU A 5 2.80 26.35 42.45
C LEU A 5 3.90 25.80 43.40
N GLY A 6 4.81 24.98 42.86
CA GLY A 6 6.06 24.58 43.50
C GLY A 6 7.04 23.94 42.52
N VAL A 7 7.79 24.76 41.78
CA VAL A 7 8.99 24.37 41.03
C VAL A 7 10.14 24.28 42.03
N LEU A 8 10.86 23.16 42.08
CA LEU A 8 12.08 23.02 42.87
C LEU A 8 13.25 22.71 41.94
N PHE A 9 13.97 23.77 41.56
CA PHE A 9 15.35 23.67 41.07
C PHE A 9 16.25 23.32 42.24
N LEU A 10 17.05 22.27 42.11
CA LEU A 10 18.18 22.01 43.01
C LEU A 10 19.45 21.88 42.16
N ALA A 11 20.14 23.01 42.00
CA ALA A 11 21.53 23.05 41.57
C ALA A 11 22.42 22.82 42.81
N ILE A 12 23.25 21.78 42.78
CA ILE A 12 24.31 21.57 43.79
C ILE A 12 25.65 21.89 43.12
N LEU A 13 26.34 22.83 43.76
CA LEU A 13 27.63 23.40 43.43
C LEU A 13 28.78 22.49 43.91
N LEU A 14 29.79 22.36 43.04
CA LEU A 14 31.24 22.55 43.26
C LEU A 14 31.92 21.99 44.52
N VAL A 15 32.97 21.17 44.30
CA VAL A 15 34.30 21.20 44.96
C VAL A 15 35.31 20.67 43.91
N GLY A 16 36.30 21.42 43.40
CA GLY A 16 37.61 21.75 44.00
C GLY A 16 38.64 20.64 43.67
N CYS A 17 39.85 20.81 43.11
CA CYS A 17 40.85 21.88 43.15
C CYS A 17 41.97 21.67 42.08
N ASN A 18 42.71 22.76 41.81
CA ASN A 18 44.15 22.91 41.47
C ASN A 18 44.70 22.71 40.03
N ALA A 19 45.04 23.88 39.45
CA ALA A 19 46.33 24.34 38.88
C ALA A 19 47.04 23.53 37.78
N ASP A 20 47.15 24.18 36.60
CA ASP A 20 48.24 24.24 35.59
C ASP A 20 48.99 22.91 35.28
N ASP A 21 49.05 22.37 34.06
CA ASP A 21 49.58 22.99 32.83
C ASP A 21 49.34 22.06 31.60
N GLU A 22 49.32 22.65 30.41
CA GLU A 22 49.52 22.12 29.04
C GLU A 22 49.04 20.72 28.54
N GLN A 23 48.29 20.80 27.42
CA GLN A 23 48.28 19.93 26.22
C GLN A 23 47.96 18.43 26.33
N GLN A 24 46.73 18.06 25.90
CA GLN A 24 46.53 17.07 24.81
C GLN A 24 45.06 17.01 24.37
N LYS A 25 44.79 17.38 23.11
CA LYS A 25 43.55 16.97 22.42
C LYS A 25 43.61 15.47 22.12
N LYS A 26 42.88 14.69 22.92
CA LYS A 26 42.33 13.35 22.61
C LYS A 26 40.85 13.51 22.96
N GLY A 27 39.92 13.44 22.01
CA GLY A 27 39.61 12.22 21.29
C GLY A 27 38.70 11.38 22.18
N ASP A 28 37.49 11.88 22.42
CA ASP A 28 36.40 11.10 23.01
C ASP A 28 35.27 11.08 21.99
N GLU A 29 35.11 9.90 21.40
CA GLU A 29 34.03 9.54 20.50
C GLU A 29 32.73 9.64 21.29
N VAL A 30 31.91 10.63 20.94
CA VAL A 30 30.51 10.64 21.31
C VAL A 30 29.91 9.39 20.69
N ASN A 31 29.56 8.42 21.54
CA ASN A 31 28.71 7.30 21.19
C ASN A 31 27.32 7.88 20.85
N VAL A 32 27.18 8.34 19.61
CA VAL A 32 25.89 8.57 18.99
C VAL A 32 25.36 7.18 18.74
N GLU A 33 24.45 6.72 19.61
CA GLU A 33 23.54 5.67 19.25
C GLU A 33 22.87 6.13 17.96
N GLU A 34 23.33 5.59 16.83
CA GLU A 34 22.65 5.64 15.55
C GLU A 34 21.27 5.04 15.81
N ASP A 35 20.30 5.92 16.06
CA ASP A 35 18.91 5.70 15.72
C ASP A 35 18.91 5.26 14.26
N LYS A 36 18.88 3.94 14.06
CA LYS A 36 18.68 3.32 12.77
C LYS A 36 17.33 3.81 12.31
N GLY A 37 17.36 4.95 11.60
CA GLY A 37 16.22 5.58 11.01
C GLY A 37 15.40 4.48 10.37
N LYS A 38 14.14 4.36 10.80
CA LYS A 38 13.14 3.64 10.03
C LYS A 38 13.31 4.15 8.62
N GLN A 39 13.78 3.28 7.74
CA GLN A 39 13.85 3.55 6.33
C GLN A 39 12.40 3.70 5.92
N GLU A 40 11.93 4.94 5.83
CA GLU A 40 10.57 5.23 5.40
C GLU A 40 10.43 4.62 4.01
N GLU A 41 9.52 3.67 3.86
CA GLU A 41 9.23 3.12 2.55
C GLU A 41 8.84 4.28 1.63
N PRO A 42 9.37 4.33 0.40
CA PRO A 42 9.01 5.38 -0.56
C PRO A 42 7.49 5.44 -0.73
N ALA A 43 6.95 6.65 -0.70
CA ALA A 43 5.51 6.89 -0.75
C ALA A 43 4.87 6.25 -1.98
N LEU A 44 3.79 5.50 -1.76
CA LEU A 44 3.02 4.86 -2.82
C LEU A 44 2.37 5.93 -3.71
N SER A 45 2.44 5.76 -5.02
CA SER A 45 1.87 6.68 -6.01
C SER A 45 0.92 5.97 -6.97
N MET A 46 -0.07 6.69 -7.50
CA MET A 46 -0.91 6.15 -8.58
C MET A 46 -0.16 6.19 -9.91
N GLN A 47 -0.31 5.13 -10.69
CA GLN A 47 0.16 5.02 -12.07
C GLN A 47 -1.03 4.83 -13.01
N LEU A 48 -1.00 5.50 -14.16
CA LEU A 48 -1.96 5.25 -15.24
C LEU A 48 -1.70 3.88 -15.86
N LEU A 49 -2.78 3.19 -16.24
CA LEU A 49 -2.63 2.09 -17.19
C LEU A 49 -2.09 2.63 -18.52
N LYS A 50 -1.20 1.88 -19.16
CA LYS A 50 -0.67 2.25 -20.48
C LYS A 50 -1.78 2.45 -21.51
N ALA A 51 -2.78 1.56 -21.50
CA ALA A 51 -3.93 1.69 -22.40
C ALA A 51 -4.76 2.96 -22.13
N ASP A 52 -4.85 3.40 -20.87
CA ASP A 52 -5.58 4.63 -20.51
C ASP A 52 -4.82 5.86 -21.02
N GLU A 53 -3.51 5.93 -20.78
CA GLU A 53 -2.65 7.00 -21.29
C GLU A 53 -2.71 7.10 -22.82
N GLU A 54 -2.66 5.96 -23.53
CA GLU A 54 -2.79 5.91 -24.98
C GLU A 54 -4.16 6.39 -25.49
N ASN A 55 -5.21 6.31 -24.66
CA ASN A 55 -6.54 6.84 -24.94
C ASN A 55 -6.75 8.29 -24.47
N GLY A 56 -5.70 8.95 -23.95
CA GLY A 56 -5.73 10.34 -23.52
C GLY A 56 -6.29 10.57 -22.11
N VAL A 57 -6.45 9.51 -21.31
CA VAL A 57 -6.80 9.59 -19.90
C VAL A 57 -5.60 10.15 -19.12
N THR A 58 -5.87 10.95 -18.09
CA THR A 58 -4.84 11.53 -17.22
C THR A 58 -5.15 11.24 -15.76
N LEU A 59 -4.18 11.47 -14.87
CA LEU A 59 -4.39 11.34 -13.42
C LEU A 59 -5.40 12.36 -12.87
N GLU A 60 -5.77 13.39 -13.63
CA GLU A 60 -6.77 14.39 -13.25
C GLU A 60 -8.22 13.87 -13.35
N GLU A 61 -8.43 12.73 -14.00
CA GLU A 61 -9.76 12.10 -14.09
C GLU A 61 -10.27 11.67 -12.70
N GLU A 62 -11.58 11.79 -12.49
CA GLU A 62 -12.22 11.63 -11.18
C GLU A 62 -11.86 10.30 -10.49
N MET A 63 -11.90 9.19 -11.23
CA MET A 63 -11.55 7.86 -10.71
C MET A 63 -10.10 7.83 -10.20
N TYR A 64 -9.15 8.37 -10.96
CA TYR A 64 -7.73 8.38 -10.56
C TYR A 64 -7.49 9.31 -9.37
N GLN A 65 -8.16 10.45 -9.30
CA GLN A 65 -8.09 11.36 -8.13
C GLN A 65 -8.62 10.69 -6.85
N GLN A 66 -9.74 9.97 -6.95
CA GLN A 66 -10.31 9.26 -5.80
C GLN A 66 -9.37 8.15 -5.32
N LEU A 67 -8.79 7.37 -6.23
CA LEU A 67 -7.83 6.33 -5.88
C LEU A 67 -6.52 6.89 -5.35
N ALA A 68 -6.05 8.03 -5.89
CA ALA A 68 -4.89 8.74 -5.35
C ALA A 68 -5.13 9.16 -3.90
N GLY A 69 -6.30 9.73 -3.58
CA GLY A 69 -6.67 10.05 -2.21
C GLY A 69 -6.71 8.83 -1.28
N LEU A 70 -7.14 7.66 -1.77
CA LEU A 70 -7.11 6.41 -1.01
C LEU A 70 -5.68 5.98 -0.70
N VAL A 71 -4.79 6.04 -1.70
CA VAL A 71 -3.37 5.70 -1.56
C VAL A 71 -2.66 6.68 -0.62
N GLU A 72 -2.90 7.98 -0.75
CA GLU A 72 -2.34 9.01 0.13
C GLU A 72 -2.78 8.83 1.59
N ALA A 73 -4.04 8.44 1.81
CA ALA A 73 -4.56 8.17 3.15
C ALA A 73 -4.02 6.86 3.76
N ASN A 74 -3.50 5.95 2.92
CA ASN A 74 -3.02 4.63 3.34
C ASN A 74 -1.65 4.34 2.70
N PRO A 75 -0.58 5.09 3.08
CA PRO A 75 0.71 5.01 2.41
C PRO A 75 1.40 3.65 2.53
N ASP A 76 0.96 2.81 3.48
CA ASP A 76 1.48 1.46 3.73
C ASP A 76 0.60 0.36 3.11
N ILE A 77 -0.41 0.72 2.29
CA ILE A 77 -1.27 -0.28 1.65
C ILE A 77 -0.47 -1.19 0.72
N GLY A 78 -0.80 -2.48 0.76
CA GLY A 78 -0.10 -3.55 0.06
C GLY A 78 0.75 -4.41 0.99
N VAL A 79 1.45 -5.36 0.40
CA VAL A 79 2.35 -6.27 1.12
C VAL A 79 3.78 -5.91 0.78
N ALA A 80 4.59 -5.61 1.79
CA ALA A 80 6.01 -5.28 1.61
C ALA A 80 6.75 -6.39 0.84
N GLU A 81 7.65 -5.97 -0.05
CA GLU A 81 8.45 -6.88 -0.90
C GLU A 81 7.61 -7.81 -1.82
N ASP A 82 6.36 -7.42 -2.14
CA ASP A 82 5.46 -8.25 -2.94
C ASP A 82 4.59 -7.42 -3.92
N PHE A 83 3.89 -8.12 -4.81
CA PHE A 83 2.75 -7.60 -5.56
C PHE A 83 1.45 -8.04 -4.90
N SER A 84 0.63 -7.08 -4.51
CA SER A 84 -0.65 -7.32 -3.82
C SER A 84 -1.83 -6.75 -4.58
N VAL A 85 -3.00 -7.37 -4.44
CA VAL A 85 -4.26 -6.93 -5.05
C VAL A 85 -5.28 -6.64 -3.97
N HIS A 86 -5.90 -5.47 -4.03
CA HIS A 86 -6.97 -5.05 -3.13
C HIS A 86 -8.25 -4.80 -3.92
N ALA A 87 -9.35 -5.40 -3.48
CA ALA A 87 -10.67 -5.10 -4.02
C ALA A 87 -11.16 -3.79 -3.38
N ILE A 88 -11.58 -2.82 -4.20
CA ILE A 88 -11.94 -1.47 -3.77
C ILE A 88 -13.46 -1.31 -3.71
N ASP A 89 -14.14 -1.46 -4.84
CA ASP A 89 -15.59 -1.23 -4.92
C ASP A 89 -16.22 -1.95 -6.13
N LEU A 90 -17.53 -2.12 -6.09
CA LEU A 90 -18.34 -2.56 -7.24
C LEU A 90 -18.86 -1.33 -7.98
N VAL A 91 -18.31 -1.06 -9.16
CA VAL A 91 -18.66 0.11 -9.97
C VAL A 91 -19.47 -0.29 -11.20
N GLU A 92 -20.18 0.66 -11.78
CA GLU A 92 -20.87 0.50 -13.06
C GLU A 92 -20.09 1.22 -14.16
N THR A 93 -19.81 0.54 -15.26
CA THR A 93 -19.18 1.12 -16.44
C THR A 93 -20.16 1.98 -17.23
N ALA A 94 -19.65 2.79 -18.17
CA ALA A 94 -20.50 3.57 -19.07
C ALA A 94 -21.46 2.72 -19.94
N THR A 95 -21.19 1.42 -20.11
CA THR A 95 -22.05 0.48 -20.83
C THR A 95 -23.11 -0.18 -19.93
N GLY A 96 -23.13 0.13 -18.63
CA GLY A 96 -24.03 -0.44 -17.64
C GLY A 96 -23.56 -1.79 -17.06
N GLU A 97 -22.34 -2.23 -17.40
CA GLU A 97 -21.77 -3.45 -16.85
C GLU A 97 -21.27 -3.21 -15.42
N LYS A 98 -21.54 -4.16 -14.51
CA LYS A 98 -21.03 -4.12 -13.14
C LYS A 98 -19.67 -4.81 -13.07
N VAL A 99 -18.67 -4.07 -12.62
CA VAL A 99 -17.29 -4.55 -12.52
C VAL A 99 -16.74 -4.29 -11.12
N MET A 100 -15.96 -5.24 -10.62
CA MET A 100 -15.22 -5.03 -9.38
C MET A 100 -13.96 -4.24 -9.73
N LEU A 101 -13.78 -3.08 -9.10
CA LEU A 101 -12.58 -2.26 -9.17
C LEU A 101 -11.55 -2.79 -8.18
N PHE A 102 -10.35 -3.00 -8.67
CA PHE A 102 -9.20 -3.44 -7.89
C PHE A 102 -8.07 -2.41 -7.97
N LEU A 103 -7.21 -2.46 -6.95
CA LEU A 103 -5.93 -1.79 -6.93
C LEU A 103 -4.82 -2.84 -6.86
N GLY A 104 -4.01 -2.94 -7.91
CA GLY A 104 -2.79 -3.74 -7.93
C GLY A 104 -1.61 -2.86 -7.47
N ILE A 105 -0.83 -3.35 -6.52
CA ILE A 105 0.22 -2.56 -5.85
C ILE A 105 1.54 -3.29 -5.98
N ASN A 106 2.55 -2.63 -6.54
CA ASN A 106 3.90 -3.15 -6.62
C ASN A 106 4.78 -2.58 -5.49
N ARG A 107 5.07 -3.38 -4.45
CA ARG A 107 6.03 -3.06 -3.39
C ARG A 107 7.39 -3.74 -3.58
N LEU A 108 7.65 -4.29 -4.76
CA LEU A 108 8.97 -4.78 -5.12
C LEU A 108 9.89 -3.60 -5.47
N GLU A 109 11.19 -3.80 -5.32
CA GLU A 109 12.22 -2.81 -5.72
C GLU A 109 12.35 -2.66 -7.25
N LYS A 110 11.64 -3.48 -8.03
CA LYS A 110 11.74 -3.53 -9.50
C LYS A 110 10.39 -3.33 -10.15
N GLY A 111 10.42 -2.76 -11.36
CA GLY A 111 9.27 -2.72 -12.23
C GLY A 111 8.82 -4.14 -12.58
N ILE A 112 7.51 -4.36 -12.67
CA ILE A 112 6.92 -5.64 -13.04
C ILE A 112 5.95 -5.49 -14.21
N LYS A 113 5.81 -6.54 -15.02
CA LYS A 113 4.90 -6.57 -16.17
C LYS A 113 4.41 -7.98 -16.46
N ASP A 114 3.44 -8.09 -17.38
CA ASP A 114 2.87 -9.36 -17.84
C ASP A 114 2.39 -10.23 -16.67
N ILE A 115 1.62 -9.60 -15.79
CA ILE A 115 1.18 -10.22 -14.54
C ILE A 115 0.01 -11.15 -14.83
N LYS A 116 0.07 -12.38 -14.31
CA LYS A 116 -1.03 -13.34 -14.33
C LYS A 116 -1.21 -13.97 -12.95
N PHE A 117 -2.45 -14.10 -12.51
CA PHE A 117 -2.78 -14.77 -11.26
C PHE A 117 -4.21 -15.32 -11.28
N ASP A 118 -4.46 -16.31 -10.43
CA ASP A 118 -5.81 -16.80 -10.13
C ASP A 118 -6.31 -16.03 -8.90
N TYR A 119 -7.43 -15.31 -9.06
CA TYR A 119 -8.08 -14.59 -7.97
C TYR A 119 -9.34 -15.31 -7.51
N THR A 120 -9.44 -15.53 -6.20
CA THR A 120 -10.64 -16.08 -5.55
C THR A 120 -11.19 -15.05 -4.58
N LEU A 121 -12.48 -14.77 -4.71
CA LEU A 121 -13.26 -13.95 -3.80
C LEU A 121 -14.55 -14.67 -3.49
N GLY A 122 -14.79 -14.95 -2.21
CA GLY A 122 -15.98 -15.64 -1.76
C GLY A 122 -16.48 -15.13 -0.43
N VAL A 123 -17.67 -15.61 -0.08
CA VAL A 123 -18.39 -15.34 1.15
C VAL A 123 -18.64 -16.68 1.83
N GLU A 124 -18.15 -16.83 3.05
CA GLU A 124 -18.45 -17.99 3.89
C GLU A 124 -19.87 -17.85 4.48
N THR A 125 -20.74 -18.79 4.12
CA THR A 125 -22.11 -18.87 4.60
C THR A 125 -22.42 -20.29 5.03
N GLU A 126 -22.92 -20.46 6.26
CA GLU A 126 -23.40 -21.76 6.78
C GLU A 126 -22.35 -22.90 6.68
N GLY A 127 -21.07 -22.58 6.85
CA GLY A 127 -19.97 -23.54 6.79
C GLY A 127 -19.55 -23.95 5.36
N SER A 128 -19.96 -23.20 4.35
CA SER A 128 -19.55 -23.36 2.95
C SER A 128 -19.16 -22.02 2.33
N VAL A 129 -18.27 -22.02 1.34
CA VAL A 129 -17.88 -20.80 0.63
C VAL A 129 -18.67 -20.70 -0.67
N LYS A 130 -19.35 -19.57 -0.86
CA LYS A 130 -19.95 -19.17 -2.15
C LYS A 130 -19.04 -18.15 -2.82
N TYR A 131 -18.79 -18.30 -4.11
CA TYR A 131 -17.78 -17.50 -4.79
C TYR A 131 -18.39 -16.41 -5.67
N VAL A 132 -17.89 -15.18 -5.50
CA VAL A 132 -18.00 -14.10 -6.47
C VAL A 132 -17.04 -14.39 -7.63
N PHE A 133 -15.81 -14.77 -7.29
CA PHE A 133 -14.79 -15.25 -8.20
C PHE A 133 -14.24 -16.57 -7.67
N ASP A 134 -14.32 -17.64 -8.46
CA ASP A 134 -13.70 -18.92 -8.16
C ASP A 134 -12.51 -19.11 -9.10
N ARG A 135 -11.29 -18.91 -8.58
CA ARG A 135 -10.03 -19.02 -9.33
C ARG A 135 -10.08 -18.32 -10.69
N LYS A 136 -10.60 -17.09 -10.70
CA LYS A 136 -10.70 -16.26 -11.89
C LYS A 136 -9.30 -15.88 -12.33
N GLU A 137 -8.88 -16.35 -13.51
CA GLU A 137 -7.63 -15.89 -14.13
C GLU A 137 -7.75 -14.40 -14.47
N VAL A 138 -6.80 -13.63 -13.98
CA VAL A 138 -6.62 -12.21 -14.27
C VAL A 138 -5.28 -12.04 -14.97
N GLU A 139 -5.28 -11.29 -16.06
CA GLU A 139 -4.08 -10.97 -16.85
C GLU A 139 -3.95 -9.46 -17.00
N LEU A 140 -2.82 -8.93 -16.56
CA LEU A 140 -2.40 -7.54 -16.74
C LEU A 140 -1.17 -7.54 -17.64
N SER A 141 -1.40 -7.57 -18.95
CA SER A 141 -0.32 -7.56 -19.95
C SER A 141 0.42 -6.23 -19.98
N GLU A 142 1.66 -6.22 -20.48
CA GLU A 142 2.42 -4.97 -20.70
C GLU A 142 1.67 -4.00 -21.63
N SER A 143 0.89 -4.50 -22.59
CA SER A 143 0.09 -3.65 -23.47
C SER A 143 -1.06 -2.93 -22.74
N LEU A 144 -1.62 -3.55 -21.70
CA LEU A 144 -2.70 -2.98 -20.91
C LEU A 144 -2.15 -2.09 -19.79
N ALA A 145 -1.31 -2.66 -18.94
CA ALA A 145 -0.84 -2.03 -17.71
C ALA A 145 0.47 -1.25 -17.89
N GLY A 146 1.25 -1.54 -18.93
CA GLY A 146 2.64 -1.09 -19.00
C GLY A 146 3.53 -1.84 -18.01
N VAL A 147 4.68 -1.26 -17.70
CA VAL A 147 5.50 -1.70 -16.57
C VAL A 147 5.03 -0.98 -15.32
N ILE A 148 4.59 -1.73 -14.31
CA ILE A 148 4.19 -1.18 -13.02
C ILE A 148 5.46 -0.88 -12.23
N GLN A 149 5.75 0.40 -12.02
CA GLN A 149 6.98 0.83 -11.36
C GLN A 149 6.98 0.47 -9.87
N PRO A 150 8.17 0.38 -9.22
CA PRO A 150 8.27 0.22 -7.78
C PRO A 150 7.45 1.28 -7.05
N ASN A 151 6.71 0.88 -6.01
CA ASN A 151 5.87 1.76 -5.19
C ASN A 151 4.84 2.53 -6.01
N HIS A 152 4.27 1.84 -7.00
CA HIS A 152 3.12 2.34 -7.73
C HIS A 152 1.93 1.38 -7.61
N ALA A 153 0.75 1.99 -7.65
CA ALA A 153 -0.53 1.33 -7.67
C ALA A 153 -1.24 1.59 -9.01
N ILE A 154 -1.84 0.55 -9.59
CA ILE A 154 -2.64 0.66 -10.81
C ILE A 154 -4.07 0.18 -10.54
N PRO A 155 -5.09 0.85 -11.11
CA PRO A 155 -6.44 0.33 -11.10
C PRO A 155 -6.62 -0.75 -12.17
N PHE A 156 -7.48 -1.73 -11.91
CA PHE A 156 -8.01 -2.60 -12.97
C PHE A 156 -9.39 -3.12 -12.57
N THR A 157 -10.15 -3.60 -13.55
CA THR A 157 -11.52 -4.06 -13.32
C THR A 157 -11.72 -5.50 -13.75
N VAL A 158 -12.58 -6.22 -13.03
CA VAL A 158 -13.02 -7.57 -13.40
C VAL A 158 -14.55 -7.61 -13.42
N PRO A 159 -15.18 -8.03 -14.53
CA PRO A 159 -16.63 -8.18 -14.61
C PRO A 159 -17.22 -9.09 -13.54
N VAL A 160 -18.33 -8.67 -12.95
CA VAL A 160 -19.05 -9.43 -11.93
C VAL A 160 -20.38 -9.93 -12.47
N THR A 161 -20.64 -11.24 -12.35
CA THR A 161 -21.93 -11.81 -12.73
C THR A 161 -23.04 -11.30 -11.80
N PRO A 162 -24.32 -11.32 -12.22
CA PRO A 162 -25.44 -10.96 -11.36
C PRO A 162 -25.44 -11.72 -10.02
N GLU A 163 -25.16 -13.02 -10.04
CA GLU A 163 -25.07 -13.85 -8.83
C GLU A 163 -23.92 -13.40 -7.92
N GLY A 164 -22.77 -13.02 -8.49
CA GLY A 164 -21.65 -12.47 -7.74
C GLY A 164 -21.99 -11.14 -7.07
N GLN A 165 -22.81 -10.30 -7.70
CA GLN A 165 -23.26 -9.04 -7.12
C GLN A 165 -24.15 -9.25 -5.88
N GLU A 166 -25.04 -10.25 -5.92
CA GLU A 166 -25.87 -10.62 -4.76
C GLU A 166 -24.99 -11.10 -3.61
N LEU A 167 -23.95 -11.89 -3.91
CA LEU A 167 -23.00 -12.36 -2.89
C LEU A 167 -22.20 -11.21 -2.27
N LEU A 168 -21.76 -10.22 -3.06
CA LEU A 168 -21.04 -9.05 -2.55
C LEU A 168 -21.86 -8.27 -1.50
N GLN A 169 -23.19 -8.23 -1.62
CA GLN A 169 -24.06 -7.57 -0.63
C GLN A 169 -24.09 -8.28 0.73
N LEU A 170 -23.73 -9.56 0.76
CA LEU A 170 -23.68 -10.39 1.98
C LEU A 170 -22.27 -10.43 2.58
N MET A 171 -21.28 -9.85 1.90
CA MET A 171 -19.89 -9.90 2.31
C MET A 171 -19.63 -8.96 3.47
N THR A 172 -18.90 -9.45 4.45
CA THR A 172 -18.35 -8.72 5.58
C THR A 172 -16.88 -9.07 5.73
N GLU A 173 -16.12 -8.28 6.48
CA GLU A 173 -14.71 -8.61 6.75
C GLU A 173 -14.53 -9.96 7.44
N GLU A 174 -15.52 -10.41 8.22
CA GLU A 174 -15.47 -11.68 8.97
C GLU A 174 -15.74 -12.91 8.10
N ASN A 175 -16.55 -12.77 7.04
CA ASN A 175 -16.95 -13.90 6.19
C ASN A 175 -16.26 -13.89 4.81
N LYS A 176 -15.46 -12.85 4.52
CA LYS A 176 -14.74 -12.71 3.25
C LYS A 176 -13.63 -13.76 3.15
N VAL A 177 -13.65 -14.49 2.05
CA VAL A 177 -12.59 -15.43 1.66
C VAL A 177 -11.86 -14.85 0.45
N LEU A 178 -10.57 -14.55 0.61
CA LEU A 178 -9.71 -14.01 -0.43
C LEU A 178 -8.52 -14.92 -0.64
N LYS A 179 -8.22 -15.26 -1.90
CA LYS A 179 -6.97 -15.93 -2.28
C LYS A 179 -6.43 -15.35 -3.57
N LEU A 180 -5.12 -15.19 -3.62
CA LEU A 180 -4.36 -14.92 -4.83
C LEU A 180 -3.38 -16.08 -5.00
N GLU A 181 -3.51 -16.81 -6.10
CA GLU A 181 -2.76 -18.04 -6.37
C GLU A 181 -2.08 -17.96 -7.73
N ASN A 182 -1.05 -18.78 -7.94
CA ASN A 182 -0.37 -18.95 -9.22
C ASN A 182 0.15 -17.63 -9.85
N ALA A 183 0.47 -16.64 -9.02
CA ALA A 183 1.01 -15.36 -9.45
C ALA A 183 2.31 -15.53 -10.25
N LYS A 184 2.37 -14.91 -11.41
CA LYS A 184 3.54 -14.85 -12.29
C LYS A 184 3.64 -13.45 -12.86
N PHE A 185 4.85 -12.94 -12.99
CA PHE A 185 5.15 -11.67 -13.62
C PHE A 185 6.62 -11.66 -14.07
N ASP A 186 6.92 -10.81 -15.03
CA ASP A 186 8.28 -10.56 -15.49
C ASP A 186 8.85 -9.32 -14.79
N LEU A 187 10.09 -9.43 -14.33
CA LEU A 187 10.84 -8.29 -13.79
C LEU A 187 11.41 -7.45 -14.92
N GLU A 188 11.28 -6.13 -14.81
CA GLU A 188 12.00 -5.18 -15.66
C GLU A 188 13.52 -5.33 -15.43
N LYS A 189 14.27 -5.27 -16.54
CA LYS A 189 15.72 -5.54 -16.57
C LYS A 189 16.54 -4.31 -16.26
#